data_AF-C6Q215-F1
#
_entry.id   AF-C6Q215-F1
#
_cell.length_a   1.000
_cell.length_b   1.000
_cell.length_c   1.000
_cell.angle_alpha   90.00
_cell.angle_beta   90.00
_cell.angle_gamma   90.00
#
_symmetry.space_group_name_H-M   'P 1'
#
loop_
_entity.id
_entity.type
_entity.pdbx_description
1 polymer ?
#
loop_
_entity_poly.entity_id
_entity_poly.type
_entity_poly.pdbx_seq_one_letter_code
_entity_poly.pdbx_strand_id
1 'polypeptide(L)'
;MINNFHTLNPLDKVRLNNGTNGLNNFFHKSFQNNTKESISLINNQNLNFASLFILKAKIEELNIFNSLNLRNKIALEITYEICTGKKSFRNNEYLCSDYIQGVNSVLKWMLTTGSIDDGMNNEFDEVLDASAILLTKIYRDKTILPLIAEMIFKRHKQKSLIHNLVWAFFECGDPKSLILIGERLQSQDPKDVELSKKLLNFIPGINIFKHTDKNNYYLYFLNWFEKNFLFLHFTGESFQQCSNPIPYEVILEAKYLCTAVSTNTGKILKPLKKEEIELLKIFNKLDYNTKLLLANFSFNLHHKNIHNWNKWLWYPMSEQIKIARIGGF
;
A
#
# COMPACT_ATOMS: atom_id res chain seq x y z
N MET A 1 -5.79 9.08 15.15
CA MET A 1 -7.05 8.52 15.67
C MET A 1 -7.18 8.84 17.16
N ILE A 2 -8.35 9.26 17.62
CA ILE A 2 -8.64 9.59 19.03
C ILE A 2 -8.77 8.28 19.81
N ASN A 3 -7.84 8.01 20.73
CA ASN A 3 -7.90 6.87 21.64
C ASN A 3 -9.10 7.03 22.58
N ASN A 4 -10.14 6.24 22.38
CA ASN A 4 -11.29 6.22 23.28
C ASN A 4 -10.95 5.32 24.49
N PHE A 5 -10.26 5.89 25.50
CA PHE A 5 -9.71 5.19 26.67
C PHE A 5 -10.72 4.33 27.45
N HIS A 6 -12.02 4.57 27.30
CA HIS A 6 -13.08 3.80 27.94
C HIS A 6 -13.30 2.41 27.34
N THR A 7 -12.77 2.12 26.15
CA THR A 7 -12.93 0.82 25.46
C THR A 7 -11.71 -0.11 25.54
N LEU A 8 -10.60 0.39 26.09
CA LEU A 8 -9.34 -0.36 26.19
C LEU A 8 -9.44 -1.52 27.18
N ASN A 9 -8.87 -2.67 26.78
CA ASN A 9 -8.69 -3.82 27.65
C ASN A 9 -7.86 -3.43 28.90
N PRO A 10 -8.13 -4.01 30.08
CA PRO A 10 -7.31 -3.80 31.27
C PRO A 10 -5.81 -4.04 31.06
N LEU A 11 -5.44 -5.06 30.27
CA LEU A 11 -4.04 -5.34 29.92
C LEU A 11 -3.41 -4.19 29.11
N ASP A 12 -4.15 -3.63 28.16
CA ASP A 12 -3.67 -2.46 27.39
C ASP A 12 -3.48 -1.24 28.28
N LYS A 13 -4.38 -1.01 29.24
CA LYS A 13 -4.24 0.09 30.21
C LYS A 13 -2.98 -0.07 31.06
N VAL A 14 -2.73 -1.27 31.59
CA VAL A 14 -1.52 -1.56 32.36
C VAL A 14 -0.27 -1.37 31.50
N ARG A 15 -0.29 -1.84 30.25
CA ARG A 15 0.83 -1.65 29.32
C ARG A 15 1.16 -0.18 29.09
N LEU A 16 0.14 0.64 28.83
CA LEU A 16 0.31 2.07 28.56
C LEU A 16 0.81 2.83 29.80
N ASN A 17 0.38 2.43 31.00
CA ASN A 17 0.73 3.12 32.25
C ASN A 17 2.05 2.63 32.86
N ASN A 18 2.39 1.35 32.72
CA ASN A 18 3.47 0.69 33.46
C ASN A 18 4.49 -0.01 32.55
N GLY A 19 4.33 0.08 31.24
CA GLY A 19 5.21 -0.52 30.24
C GLY A 19 5.21 -2.05 30.25
N THR A 20 6.17 -2.62 29.51
CA THR A 20 6.34 -4.07 29.28
C THR A 20 6.47 -4.87 30.58
N ASN A 21 7.33 -4.43 31.50
CA ASN A 21 7.56 -5.13 32.76
C ASN A 21 6.33 -5.07 33.68
N GLY A 22 5.64 -3.93 33.69
CA GLY A 22 4.39 -3.76 34.43
C GLY A 22 3.31 -4.72 33.94
N LEU A 23 3.13 -4.83 32.62
CA LEU A 23 2.18 -5.76 32.00
C LEU A 23 2.50 -7.22 32.37
N ASN A 24 3.76 -7.64 32.22
CA ASN A 24 4.19 -9.01 32.55
C ASN A 24 3.92 -9.37 34.02
N ASN A 25 4.30 -8.48 34.94
CA ASN A 25 4.10 -8.69 36.37
C ASN A 25 2.61 -8.72 36.75
N PHE A 26 1.82 -7.82 36.17
CA PHE A 26 0.38 -7.78 36.39
C PHE A 26 -0.30 -9.07 35.91
N PHE A 27 0.01 -9.51 34.69
CA PHE A 27 -0.59 -10.72 34.13
C PHE A 27 -0.21 -11.96 34.94
N HIS A 28 1.06 -12.09 35.35
CA HIS A 28 1.51 -13.21 36.17
C HIS A 28 0.79 -13.27 37.54
N LYS A 29 0.71 -12.14 38.25
CA LYS A 29 -0.03 -12.07 39.53
C LYS A 29 -1.51 -12.35 39.35
N SER A 30 -2.13 -11.79 38.31
CA SER A 30 -3.53 -12.06 37.97
C SER A 30 -3.73 -13.56 37.74
N PHE A 31 -2.83 -14.22 37.01
CA PHE A 31 -2.93 -15.63 36.67
C PHE A 31 -2.79 -16.55 37.89
N GLN A 32 -1.89 -16.21 38.81
CA GLN A 32 -1.74 -16.92 40.09
C GLN A 32 -2.98 -16.80 40.98
N ASN A 33 -3.63 -15.63 40.97
CA ASN A 33 -4.81 -15.37 41.79
C ASN A 33 -6.09 -15.97 41.20
N ASN A 34 -6.33 -15.79 39.90
CA ASN A 34 -7.51 -16.28 39.21
C ASN A 34 -7.23 -16.60 37.74
N THR A 35 -6.79 -17.84 37.50
CA THR A 35 -6.44 -18.36 36.17
C THR A 35 -7.53 -18.15 35.11
N LYS A 36 -8.80 -18.41 35.44
CA LYS A 36 -9.92 -18.29 34.48
C LYS A 36 -10.13 -16.85 34.05
N GLU A 37 -10.07 -15.91 34.99
CA GLU A 37 -10.24 -14.50 34.71
C GLU A 37 -9.08 -13.94 33.89
N SER A 38 -7.83 -14.32 34.19
CA SER A 38 -6.67 -13.90 33.40
C SER A 38 -6.73 -14.44 31.96
N ILE A 39 -7.17 -15.68 31.77
CA ILE A 39 -7.41 -16.24 30.43
C ILE A 39 -8.52 -15.46 29.71
N SER A 40 -9.57 -15.03 30.42
CA SER A 40 -10.62 -14.18 29.86
C SER A 40 -10.08 -12.82 29.42
N LEU A 41 -9.20 -12.20 30.20
CA LEU A 41 -8.57 -10.91 29.88
C LEU A 41 -7.75 -10.96 28.59
N ILE A 42 -6.94 -12.02 28.41
CA ILE A 42 -6.12 -12.16 27.19
C ILE A 42 -6.97 -12.54 25.97
N ASN A 43 -8.04 -13.31 26.15
CA ASN A 43 -8.95 -13.70 25.06
C ASN A 43 -10.01 -12.64 24.72
N ASN A 44 -10.00 -11.51 25.39
CA ASN A 44 -10.96 -10.44 25.16
C ASN A 44 -10.80 -9.83 23.76
N GLN A 45 -11.92 -9.58 23.08
CA GLN A 45 -11.95 -9.04 21.73
C GLN A 45 -11.31 -7.65 21.58
N ASN A 46 -11.28 -6.83 22.65
CA ASN A 46 -10.72 -5.48 22.63
C ASN A 46 -9.23 -5.43 22.99
N LEU A 47 -8.56 -6.57 23.19
CA LEU A 47 -7.12 -6.59 23.39
C LEU A 47 -6.40 -6.06 22.15
N ASN A 48 -5.42 -5.16 22.32
CA ASN A 48 -4.54 -4.76 21.23
C ASN A 48 -3.41 -5.76 21.04
N PHE A 49 -2.94 -5.88 19.79
CA PHE A 49 -1.89 -6.81 19.44
C PHE A 49 -0.57 -6.58 20.20
N ALA A 50 -0.21 -5.32 20.45
CA ALA A 50 0.98 -4.96 21.23
C ALA A 50 1.05 -5.67 22.60
N SER A 51 -0.07 -5.75 23.32
CA SER A 51 -0.14 -6.43 24.62
C SER A 51 -0.02 -7.94 24.48
N LEU A 52 -0.65 -8.54 23.46
CA LEU A 52 -0.50 -9.96 23.17
C LEU A 52 0.95 -10.32 22.82
N PHE A 53 1.60 -9.49 21.98
CA PHE A 53 2.98 -9.67 21.57
C PHE A 53 3.95 -9.63 22.76
N ILE A 54 3.78 -8.65 23.66
CA ILE A 54 4.60 -8.56 24.89
C ILE A 54 4.43 -9.81 25.75
N LEU A 55 3.20 -10.31 25.88
CA LEU A 55 2.90 -11.47 26.72
C LEU A 55 3.31 -12.80 26.09
N LYS A 56 3.83 -12.85 24.85
CA LYS A 56 4.17 -14.09 24.12
C LYS A 56 5.03 -15.05 24.96
N ALA A 57 6.09 -14.55 25.58
CA ALA A 57 6.99 -15.35 26.41
C ALA A 57 6.29 -15.87 27.69
N LYS A 58 5.43 -15.05 28.30
CA LYS A 58 4.70 -15.43 29.52
C LYS A 58 3.61 -16.47 29.22
N ILE A 59 2.99 -16.40 28.04
CA ILE A 59 2.02 -17.40 27.56
C ILE A 59 2.69 -18.76 27.40
N GLU A 60 3.90 -18.79 26.86
CA GLU A 60 4.71 -19.99 26.70
C GLU A 60 5.15 -20.54 28.08
N GLU A 61 5.72 -19.69 28.94
CA GLU A 61 6.13 -20.06 30.31
C GLU A 61 4.99 -20.69 31.12
N LEU A 62 3.77 -20.14 31.01
CA LEU A 62 2.59 -20.63 31.73
C LEU A 62 1.87 -21.78 31.01
N ASN A 63 2.35 -22.21 29.83
CA ASN A 63 1.75 -23.28 29.01
C ASN A 63 0.26 -23.06 28.68
N ILE A 64 -0.16 -21.81 28.44
CA ILE A 64 -1.58 -21.47 28.22
C ILE A 64 -1.99 -21.28 26.75
N PHE A 65 -1.10 -21.59 25.80
CA PHE A 65 -1.38 -21.44 24.36
C PHE A 65 -2.68 -22.12 23.94
N ASN A 66 -2.93 -23.35 24.42
CA ASN A 66 -4.13 -24.12 24.07
C ASN A 66 -5.42 -23.49 24.61
N SER A 67 -5.34 -22.67 25.66
CA SER A 67 -6.47 -21.95 26.26
C SER A 67 -6.79 -20.63 25.55
N LEU A 68 -5.98 -20.22 24.57
CA LEU A 68 -6.22 -19.01 23.80
C LEU A 68 -7.34 -19.19 22.77
N ASN A 69 -8.03 -18.09 22.47
CA ASN A 69 -8.97 -18.03 21.34
C ASN A 69 -8.23 -18.15 20.00
N LEU A 70 -8.97 -18.44 18.94
CA LEU A 70 -8.39 -18.68 17.61
C LEU A 70 -7.61 -17.46 17.08
N ARG A 71 -8.13 -16.23 17.28
CA ARG A 71 -7.46 -14.99 16.83
C ARG A 71 -6.06 -14.88 17.42
N ASN A 72 -5.93 -15.07 18.73
CA ASN A 72 -4.68 -14.92 19.44
C ASN A 72 -3.70 -16.06 19.10
N LYS A 73 -4.19 -17.29 18.91
CA LYS A 73 -3.36 -18.42 18.45
C LYS A 73 -2.74 -18.12 17.09
N ILE A 74 -3.57 -17.74 16.11
CA ILE A 74 -3.10 -17.38 14.77
C ILE A 74 -2.09 -16.24 14.84
N ALA A 75 -2.35 -15.19 15.62
CA ALA A 75 -1.43 -14.05 15.73
C ALA A 75 -0.05 -14.45 16.30
N LEU A 76 -0.02 -15.33 17.31
CA LEU A 76 1.23 -15.84 17.90
C LEU A 76 1.97 -16.79 16.95
N GLU A 77 1.25 -17.63 16.21
CA GLU A 77 1.83 -18.49 15.17
C GLU A 77 2.48 -17.66 14.07
N ILE A 78 1.77 -16.67 13.50
CA ILE A 78 2.30 -15.73 12.50
C ILE A 78 3.56 -15.04 13.04
N THR A 79 3.49 -14.55 14.28
CA THR A 79 4.62 -13.89 14.96
C THR A 79 5.83 -14.83 15.05
N TYR A 80 5.60 -16.08 15.48
CA TYR A 80 6.66 -17.07 15.59
C TYR A 80 7.31 -17.37 14.23
N GLU A 81 6.52 -17.54 13.17
CA GLU A 81 7.05 -17.82 11.83
C GLU A 81 7.90 -16.68 11.30
N ILE A 82 7.46 -15.44 11.48
CA ILE A 82 8.21 -14.25 11.04
C ILE A 82 9.53 -14.17 11.80
N CYS A 83 9.49 -14.26 13.14
CA CYS A 83 10.69 -14.07 13.96
C CYS A 83 11.71 -15.22 13.84
N THR A 84 11.27 -16.44 13.51
CA THR A 84 12.16 -17.62 13.48
C THR A 84 12.46 -18.16 12.09
N GLY A 85 11.69 -17.77 11.07
CA GLY A 85 11.71 -18.35 9.73
C GLY A 85 11.26 -19.82 9.69
N LYS A 86 10.85 -20.40 10.82
CA LYS A 86 10.38 -21.79 10.90
C LYS A 86 8.89 -21.83 10.64
N LYS A 87 8.48 -22.72 9.72
CA LYS A 87 7.06 -22.99 9.49
C LYS A 87 6.47 -23.67 10.72
N SER A 88 5.59 -22.96 11.41
CA SER A 88 4.76 -23.41 12.52
C SER A 88 3.40 -23.91 12.01
N PHE A 89 2.94 -23.39 10.88
CA PHE A 89 1.69 -23.77 10.25
C PHE A 89 1.71 -25.24 9.82
N ARG A 90 0.83 -26.04 10.44
CA ARG A 90 0.59 -27.43 10.05
C ARG A 90 -0.14 -27.44 8.71
N ASN A 91 0.61 -27.56 7.61
CA ASN A 91 0.21 -27.46 6.20
C ASN A 91 -1.12 -28.14 5.74
N ASN A 92 -1.83 -28.91 6.58
CA ASN A 92 -2.94 -29.76 6.15
C ASN A 92 -4.37 -29.24 6.46
N GLU A 93 -4.55 -28.12 7.18
CA GLU A 93 -5.91 -27.60 7.51
C GLU A 93 -6.35 -26.38 6.65
N TYR A 94 -5.51 -25.94 5.71
CA TYR A 94 -5.62 -24.61 5.07
C TYR A 94 -6.42 -24.51 3.77
N LEU A 95 -7.26 -25.51 3.46
CA LEU A 95 -8.04 -25.51 2.23
C LEU A 95 -9.45 -24.89 2.37
N CYS A 96 -9.83 -24.42 3.56
CA CYS A 96 -11.13 -23.78 3.79
C CYS A 96 -11.07 -22.26 3.63
N SER A 97 -12.00 -21.69 2.85
CA SER A 97 -12.16 -20.24 2.64
C SER A 97 -12.27 -19.45 3.94
N ASP A 98 -12.90 -20.04 4.95
CA ASP A 98 -13.19 -19.38 6.22
C ASP A 98 -11.92 -19.15 7.04
N TYR A 99 -10.94 -20.07 6.92
CA TYR A 99 -9.65 -19.92 7.56
C TYR A 99 -8.83 -18.80 6.92
N ILE A 100 -8.82 -18.73 5.58
CA ILE A 100 -8.15 -17.66 4.82
C ILE A 100 -8.70 -16.29 5.23
N GLN A 101 -10.03 -16.17 5.35
CA GLN A 101 -10.67 -14.95 5.85
C GLN A 101 -10.31 -14.67 7.32
N GLY A 102 -10.23 -15.70 8.15
CA GLY A 102 -9.78 -15.62 9.53
C GLY A 102 -8.38 -15.03 9.65
N VAL A 103 -7.41 -15.56 8.91
CA VAL A 103 -6.02 -15.05 8.92
C VAL A 103 -5.94 -13.61 8.44
N ASN A 104 -6.66 -13.26 7.36
CA ASN A 104 -6.73 -11.87 6.89
C ASN A 104 -7.23 -10.93 8.01
N SER A 105 -8.32 -11.31 8.68
CA SER A 105 -8.89 -10.53 9.79
C SER A 105 -7.91 -10.36 10.96
N VAL A 106 -7.13 -11.40 11.28
CA VAL A 106 -6.13 -11.39 12.34
C VAL A 106 -4.97 -10.47 11.96
N LEU A 107 -4.40 -10.61 10.76
CA LEU A 107 -3.33 -9.74 10.26
C LEU A 107 -3.76 -8.27 10.27
N LYS A 108 -5.01 -7.99 9.85
CA LYS A 108 -5.56 -6.64 9.87
C LYS A 108 -5.69 -6.09 11.28
N TRP A 109 -6.15 -6.90 12.23
CA TRP A 109 -6.19 -6.52 13.65
C TRP A 109 -4.78 -6.29 14.21
N MET A 110 -3.82 -7.15 13.88
CA MET A 110 -2.41 -7.01 14.26
C MET A 110 -1.85 -5.67 13.78
N LEU A 111 -2.03 -5.35 12.50
CA LEU A 111 -1.54 -4.11 11.91
C LEU A 111 -2.26 -2.88 12.48
N THR A 112 -3.59 -2.89 12.55
CA THR A 112 -4.40 -1.71 12.96
C THR A 112 -4.25 -1.36 14.44
N THR A 113 -4.14 -2.36 15.31
CA THR A 113 -3.94 -2.12 16.75
C THR A 113 -2.46 -2.01 17.12
N GLY A 114 -1.58 -2.66 16.36
CA GLY A 114 -0.13 -2.65 16.59
C GLY A 114 0.55 -1.37 16.09
N SER A 115 0.05 -0.73 15.04
CA SER A 115 0.63 0.51 14.47
C SER A 115 0.71 1.68 15.46
N ILE A 116 -0.13 1.67 16.50
CA ILE A 116 -0.10 2.64 17.60
C ILE A 116 1.27 2.60 18.30
N ASP A 117 1.78 1.38 18.48
CA ASP A 117 3.03 1.07 19.15
C ASP A 117 4.17 0.76 18.16
N ASP A 118 4.01 1.16 16.89
CA ASP A 118 5.06 1.07 15.86
C ASP A 118 6.33 1.81 16.33
N GLY A 119 7.47 1.12 16.28
CA GLY A 119 8.74 1.53 16.87
C GLY A 119 9.01 0.95 18.27
N MET A 120 8.20 0.01 18.77
CA MET A 120 8.38 -0.60 20.10
C MET A 120 9.71 -1.35 20.21
N ASN A 121 10.00 -2.21 19.25
CA ASN A 121 11.26 -2.95 19.10
C ASN A 121 11.34 -3.55 17.69
N ASN A 122 12.54 -3.97 17.28
CA ASN A 122 12.79 -4.45 15.92
C ASN A 122 11.95 -5.69 15.53
N GLU A 123 11.76 -6.65 16.44
CA GLU A 123 10.94 -7.84 16.15
C GLU A 123 9.47 -7.48 15.94
N PHE A 124 8.95 -6.54 16.74
CA PHE A 124 7.58 -6.06 16.62
C PHE A 124 7.37 -5.32 15.30
N ASP A 125 8.31 -4.44 14.94
CA ASP A 125 8.27 -3.69 13.68
C ASP A 125 8.35 -4.63 12.46
N GLU A 126 9.17 -5.67 12.53
CA GLU A 126 9.25 -6.71 11.50
C GLU A 126 7.93 -7.47 11.34
N VAL A 127 7.26 -7.79 12.45
CA VAL A 127 5.93 -8.44 12.41
C VAL A 127 4.88 -7.53 11.79
N LEU A 128 4.90 -6.23 12.09
CA LEU A 128 3.99 -5.27 11.45
C LEU A 128 4.28 -5.12 9.95
N ASP A 129 5.55 -5.04 9.57
CA ASP A 129 5.98 -4.94 8.16
C ASP A 129 5.55 -6.17 7.36
N ALA A 130 5.81 -7.37 7.88
CA ALA A 130 5.37 -8.62 7.27
C ALA A 130 3.85 -8.72 7.21
N SER A 131 3.13 -8.27 8.24
CA SER A 131 1.67 -8.22 8.23
C SER A 131 1.14 -7.31 7.11
N ALA A 132 1.75 -6.12 6.95
CA ALA A 132 1.44 -5.20 5.85
C ALA A 132 1.69 -5.85 4.48
N ILE A 133 2.82 -6.52 4.30
CA ILE A 133 3.17 -7.24 3.05
C ILE A 133 2.14 -8.33 2.74
N LEU A 134 1.79 -9.17 3.73
CA LEU A 134 0.83 -10.26 3.52
C LEU A 134 -0.54 -9.71 3.15
N LEU A 135 -1.02 -8.67 3.86
CA LEU A 135 -2.30 -8.03 3.60
C LEU A 135 -2.38 -7.44 2.18
N THR A 136 -1.34 -6.74 1.71
CA THR A 136 -1.37 -6.12 0.38
C THR A 136 -1.10 -7.10 -0.75
N LYS A 137 -0.11 -7.98 -0.59
CA LYS A 137 0.38 -8.84 -1.68
C LYS A 137 -0.45 -10.10 -1.86
N ILE A 138 -0.77 -10.78 -0.75
CA ILE A 138 -1.46 -12.07 -0.75
C ILE A 138 -2.97 -11.85 -0.70
N TYR A 139 -3.44 -11.08 0.28
CA TYR A 139 -4.88 -10.87 0.50
C TYR A 139 -5.47 -9.74 -0.33
N ARG A 140 -4.64 -8.88 -0.94
CA ARG A 140 -5.07 -7.73 -1.75
C ARG A 140 -6.02 -6.79 -0.98
N ASP A 141 -5.88 -6.70 0.35
CA ASP A 141 -6.69 -5.80 1.18
C ASP A 141 -6.20 -4.36 1.02
N LYS A 142 -6.90 -3.59 0.18
CA LYS A 142 -6.62 -2.18 -0.09
C LYS A 142 -7.00 -1.25 1.07
N THR A 143 -7.85 -1.70 1.99
CA THR A 143 -8.40 -0.84 3.05
C THR A 143 -7.35 -0.45 4.09
N ILE A 144 -6.22 -1.17 4.14
CA ILE A 144 -5.11 -0.86 5.06
C ILE A 144 -4.08 0.13 4.46
N LEU A 145 -4.19 0.49 3.18
CA LEU A 145 -3.23 1.39 2.52
C LEU A 145 -3.09 2.77 3.20
N PRO A 146 -4.17 3.42 3.67
CA PRO A 146 -4.02 4.68 4.41
C PRO A 146 -3.18 4.52 5.68
N LEU A 147 -3.33 3.40 6.38
CA LEU A 147 -2.56 3.11 7.58
C LEU A 147 -1.08 2.86 7.26
N ILE A 148 -0.79 2.06 6.23
CA ILE A 148 0.59 1.83 5.76
C ILE A 148 1.24 3.16 5.37
N ALA A 149 0.54 4.03 4.64
CA ALA A 149 1.05 5.36 4.30
C ALA A 149 1.38 6.16 5.57
N GLU A 150 0.48 6.22 6.56
CA GLU A 150 0.75 6.89 7.84
C GLU A 150 2.02 6.35 8.52
N MET A 151 2.17 5.02 8.58
CA MET A 151 3.37 4.38 9.16
C MET A 151 4.65 4.74 8.39
N ILE A 152 4.64 4.73 7.06
CA ILE A 152 5.79 5.15 6.22
C ILE A 152 6.24 6.55 6.59
N PHE A 153 5.32 7.51 6.61
CA PHE A 153 5.66 8.91 6.90
C PHE A 153 6.08 9.10 8.37
N LYS A 154 5.41 8.43 9.32
CA LYS A 154 5.78 8.45 10.74
C LYS A 154 7.22 7.95 10.96
N ARG A 155 7.55 6.78 10.42
CA ARG A 155 8.89 6.18 10.53
C ARG A 155 9.95 7.03 9.84
N HIS A 156 9.66 7.59 8.66
CA HIS A 156 10.59 8.48 7.97
C HIS A 156 10.95 9.72 8.81
N LYS A 157 9.97 10.34 9.48
CA LYS A 157 10.22 11.48 10.38
C LYS A 157 11.17 11.12 11.52
N GLN A 158 11.05 9.89 12.03
CA GLN A 158 11.84 9.30 13.09
C GLN A 158 13.18 8.72 12.61
N LYS A 159 13.47 8.76 11.30
CA LYS A 159 14.65 8.15 10.65
C LYS A 159 14.73 6.61 10.81
N SER A 160 13.57 5.96 10.97
CA SER A 160 13.45 4.50 11.03
C SER A 160 13.33 3.89 9.63
N LEU A 161 13.51 2.56 9.53
CA LEU A 161 13.43 1.83 8.27
C LEU A 161 12.00 1.79 7.71
N ILE A 162 11.85 2.17 6.43
CA ILE A 162 10.55 2.24 5.74
C ILE A 162 10.45 1.28 4.53
N HIS A 163 11.53 0.62 4.15
CA HIS A 163 11.64 -0.08 2.86
C HIS A 163 10.56 -1.16 2.67
N ASN A 164 10.30 -1.96 3.70
CA ASN A 164 9.29 -3.02 3.63
C ASN A 164 7.87 -2.46 3.57
N LEU A 165 7.57 -1.40 4.31
CA LEU A 165 6.26 -0.73 4.23
C LEU A 165 6.03 -0.07 2.87
N VAL A 166 7.05 0.60 2.31
CA VAL A 166 6.99 1.18 0.96
C VAL A 166 6.77 0.08 -0.08
N TRP A 167 7.48 -1.04 0.04
CA TRP A 167 7.26 -2.19 -0.83
C TRP A 167 5.83 -2.74 -0.70
N ALA A 168 5.36 -3.00 0.52
CA ALA A 168 4.00 -3.45 0.78
C ALA A 168 2.95 -2.52 0.17
N PHE A 169 3.14 -1.21 0.30
CA PHE A 169 2.24 -0.19 -0.21
C PHE A 169 2.06 -0.28 -1.74
N PHE A 170 3.17 -0.42 -2.48
CA PHE A 170 3.13 -0.49 -3.94
C PHE A 170 2.68 -1.87 -4.46
N GLU A 171 3.04 -2.96 -3.78
CA GLU A 171 2.66 -4.34 -4.16
C GLU A 171 1.14 -4.57 -4.26
N CYS A 172 0.33 -3.70 -3.64
CA CYS A 172 -1.11 -3.75 -3.79
C CYS A 172 -1.57 -3.53 -5.25
N GLY A 173 -0.76 -2.88 -6.10
CA GLY A 173 -1.05 -2.68 -7.52
C GLY A 173 -2.28 -1.80 -7.80
N ASP A 174 -2.64 -0.92 -6.85
CA ASP A 174 -3.74 0.03 -7.00
C ASP A 174 -3.19 1.45 -7.20
N PRO A 175 -3.22 2.01 -8.42
CA PRO A 175 -2.72 3.36 -8.67
C PRO A 175 -3.46 4.44 -7.88
N LYS A 176 -4.69 4.20 -7.38
CA LYS A 176 -5.39 5.18 -6.52
C LYS A 176 -4.64 5.43 -5.22
N SER A 177 -3.82 4.48 -4.77
CA SER A 177 -3.00 4.65 -3.57
C SER A 177 -2.03 5.83 -3.69
N LEU A 178 -1.62 6.20 -4.91
CA LEU A 178 -0.74 7.34 -5.15
C LEU A 178 -1.29 8.65 -4.59
N ILE A 179 -2.62 8.79 -4.47
CA ILE A 179 -3.26 9.97 -3.85
C ILE A 179 -2.81 10.13 -2.40
N LEU A 180 -2.67 9.04 -1.64
CA LEU A 180 -2.23 9.05 -0.24
C LEU A 180 -0.81 9.60 -0.08
N ILE A 181 0.05 9.39 -1.08
CA ILE A 181 1.40 9.96 -1.15
C ILE A 181 1.32 11.41 -1.67
N GLY A 182 0.51 11.65 -2.70
CA GLY A 182 0.34 12.97 -3.32
C GLY A 182 -0.15 14.03 -2.34
N GLU A 183 -1.12 13.72 -1.49
CA GLU A 183 -1.64 14.63 -0.44
C GLU A 183 -0.52 15.14 0.49
N ARG A 184 0.52 14.33 0.72
CA ARG A 184 1.64 14.68 1.59
C ARG A 184 2.59 15.72 0.97
N LEU A 185 2.48 15.99 -0.33
CA LEU A 185 3.15 17.14 -0.98
C LEU A 185 2.66 18.48 -0.43
N GLN A 186 1.45 18.53 0.12
CA GLN A 186 0.88 19.73 0.75
C GLN A 186 1.21 19.85 2.25
N SER A 187 1.96 18.89 2.82
CA SER A 187 2.30 18.89 4.25
C SER A 187 3.09 20.13 4.66
N GLN A 188 2.85 20.58 5.89
CA GLN A 188 3.67 21.64 6.49
C GLN A 188 5.06 21.12 6.87
N ASP A 189 5.19 19.82 7.13
CA ASP A 189 6.45 19.19 7.47
C ASP A 189 7.30 18.96 6.20
N PRO A 190 8.52 19.54 6.09
CA PRO A 190 9.37 19.37 4.92
C PRO A 190 9.78 17.91 4.69
N LYS A 191 9.86 17.07 5.74
CA LYS A 191 10.23 15.65 5.60
C LYS A 191 9.15 14.84 4.88
N ASP A 192 7.87 15.21 5.05
CA ASP A 192 6.77 14.59 4.31
C ASP A 192 6.86 14.95 2.83
N VAL A 193 7.10 16.22 2.53
CA VAL A 193 7.21 16.69 1.14
C VAL A 193 8.40 16.04 0.45
N GLU A 194 9.55 15.95 1.11
CA GLU A 194 10.75 15.30 0.60
C GLU A 194 10.52 13.82 0.27
N LEU A 195 9.94 13.06 1.21
CA LEU A 195 9.65 11.64 0.97
C LEU A 195 8.64 11.45 -0.15
N SER A 196 7.59 12.27 -0.19
CA SER A 196 6.57 12.21 -1.25
C SER A 196 7.17 12.42 -2.63
N LYS A 197 8.06 13.40 -2.78
CA LYS A 197 8.82 13.64 -4.02
C LYS A 197 9.68 12.45 -4.40
N LYS A 198 10.35 11.82 -3.43
CA LYS A 198 11.17 10.63 -3.67
C LYS A 198 10.32 9.46 -4.17
N LEU A 199 9.18 9.20 -3.53
CA LEU A 199 8.29 8.10 -3.89
C LEU A 199 7.56 8.35 -5.23
N LEU A 200 7.32 9.62 -5.59
CA LEU A 200 6.67 10.03 -6.84
C LEU A 200 7.65 10.42 -7.95
N ASN A 201 8.96 10.20 -7.77
CA ASN A 201 10.00 10.65 -8.71
C ASN A 201 9.86 10.05 -10.12
N PHE A 202 9.15 8.93 -10.27
CA PHE A 202 8.83 8.34 -11.57
C PHE A 202 7.86 9.21 -12.41
N ILE A 203 7.16 10.16 -11.78
CA ILE A 203 6.28 11.12 -12.47
C ILE A 203 7.16 12.18 -13.13
N PRO A 204 7.13 12.31 -14.48
CA PRO A 204 7.93 13.30 -15.18
C PRO A 204 7.65 14.70 -14.64
N GLY A 205 8.71 15.49 -14.41
CA GLY A 205 8.59 16.90 -14.06
C GLY A 205 8.16 17.22 -12.62
N ILE A 206 7.89 16.23 -11.78
CA ILE A 206 7.47 16.44 -10.38
C ILE A 206 8.53 17.21 -9.55
N ASN A 207 9.81 17.11 -9.93
CA ASN A 207 10.93 17.74 -9.24
C ASN A 207 11.39 19.08 -9.87
N ILE A 208 10.68 19.61 -10.86
CA ILE A 208 11.09 20.85 -11.57
C ILE A 208 10.80 22.11 -10.74
N PHE A 209 9.76 22.10 -9.91
CA PHE A 209 9.39 23.28 -9.13
C PHE A 209 10.41 23.54 -8.01
N LYS A 210 10.59 24.81 -7.62
CA LYS A 210 11.42 25.19 -6.47
C LYS A 210 10.64 25.02 -5.17
N HIS A 211 11.33 24.95 -4.02
CA HIS A 211 10.74 24.66 -2.71
C HIS A 211 9.65 25.67 -2.24
N THR A 212 9.55 26.84 -2.87
CA THR A 212 8.63 27.92 -2.49
C THR A 212 7.17 27.67 -2.90
N ASP A 213 6.91 26.76 -3.83
CA ASP A 213 5.58 26.61 -4.45
C ASP A 213 4.91 25.28 -4.10
N LYS A 214 4.67 25.02 -2.80
CA LYS A 214 4.05 23.75 -2.32
C LYS A 214 2.75 23.39 -3.05
N ASN A 215 1.89 24.37 -3.30
CA ASN A 215 0.62 24.16 -4.01
C ASN A 215 0.83 23.72 -5.46
N ASN A 216 1.94 24.11 -6.10
CA ASN A 216 2.20 23.76 -7.48
C ASN A 216 2.56 22.26 -7.64
N TYR A 217 3.24 21.64 -6.66
CA TYR A 217 3.55 20.20 -6.74
C TYR A 217 2.31 19.33 -6.72
N TYR A 218 1.40 19.60 -5.78
CA TYR A 218 0.19 18.80 -5.63
C TYR A 218 -0.75 18.99 -6.83
N LEU A 219 -0.94 20.23 -7.29
CA LEU A 219 -1.73 20.50 -8.49
C LEU A 219 -1.12 19.84 -9.74
N TYR A 220 0.20 19.87 -9.86
CA TYR A 220 0.90 19.18 -10.94
C TYR A 220 0.69 17.66 -10.87
N PHE A 221 0.87 17.08 -9.68
CA PHE A 221 0.62 15.66 -9.43
C PHE A 221 -0.81 15.28 -9.79
N LEU A 222 -1.82 16.02 -9.30
CA LEU A 222 -3.22 15.74 -9.57
C LEU A 222 -3.53 15.81 -11.07
N ASN A 223 -3.09 16.85 -11.76
CA ASN A 223 -3.29 17.00 -13.21
C ASN A 223 -2.62 15.86 -13.99
N TRP A 224 -1.41 15.45 -13.60
CA TRP A 224 -0.76 14.29 -14.19
C TRP A 224 -1.54 13.01 -13.89
N PHE A 225 -1.97 12.82 -12.65
CA PHE A 225 -2.68 11.63 -12.20
C PHE A 225 -4.02 11.48 -12.93
N GLU A 226 -4.85 12.52 -12.99
CA GLU A 226 -6.13 12.51 -13.71
C GLU A 226 -5.98 12.15 -15.19
N LYS A 227 -4.91 12.63 -15.83
CA LYS A 227 -4.62 12.37 -17.26
C LYS A 227 -4.06 10.98 -17.54
N ASN A 228 -3.55 10.28 -16.53
CA ASN A 228 -2.80 9.04 -16.73
C ASN A 228 -3.39 7.85 -15.98
N PHE A 229 -4.21 8.05 -14.95
CA PHE A 229 -4.66 7.03 -14.00
C PHE A 229 -5.23 5.76 -14.67
N LEU A 230 -6.03 5.93 -15.73
CA LEU A 230 -6.65 4.80 -16.45
C LEU A 230 -5.66 3.98 -17.30
N PHE A 231 -4.45 4.50 -17.50
CA PHE A 231 -3.41 3.93 -18.35
C PHE A 231 -2.20 3.47 -17.55
N LEU A 232 -2.29 3.44 -16.21
CA LEU A 232 -1.19 3.04 -15.34
C LEU A 232 -1.10 1.52 -15.21
N HIS A 233 0.09 0.99 -15.50
CA HIS A 233 0.49 -0.39 -15.25
C HIS A 233 1.45 -0.46 -14.07
N PHE A 234 1.19 -1.36 -13.12
CA PHE A 234 2.11 -1.67 -12.03
C PHE A 234 3.25 -2.56 -12.52
N THR A 235 4.49 -2.07 -12.46
CA THR A 235 5.67 -2.75 -13.02
C THR A 235 6.26 -3.83 -12.10
N GLY A 236 5.95 -3.77 -10.80
CA GLY A 236 6.59 -4.59 -9.78
C GLY A 236 7.96 -4.08 -9.30
N GLU A 237 8.47 -2.97 -9.85
CA GLU A 237 9.74 -2.40 -9.41
C GLU A 237 9.65 -1.87 -7.96
N SER A 238 10.72 -2.08 -7.20
CA SER A 238 10.79 -1.64 -5.80
C SER A 238 12.16 -1.11 -5.40
N PHE A 239 12.18 -0.37 -4.28
CA PHE A 239 13.40 0.15 -3.66
C PHE A 239 14.34 -0.94 -3.13
N GLN A 240 13.91 -2.20 -3.10
CA GLN A 240 14.77 -3.34 -2.75
C GLN A 240 15.63 -3.78 -3.95
N GLN A 241 15.19 -3.48 -5.19
CA GLN A 241 15.85 -3.89 -6.43
C GLN A 241 16.64 -2.74 -7.08
N CYS A 242 16.12 -1.50 -7.01
CA CYS A 242 16.71 -0.33 -7.65
C CYS A 242 16.60 0.91 -6.75
N SER A 243 17.54 1.86 -6.87
CA SER A 243 17.51 3.12 -6.12
C SER A 243 16.41 4.09 -6.58
N ASN A 244 15.98 3.97 -7.83
CA ASN A 244 14.93 4.80 -8.46
C ASN A 244 13.91 3.89 -9.17
N PRO A 245 13.08 3.16 -8.42
CA PRO A 245 12.07 2.30 -9.01
C PRO A 245 11.00 3.14 -9.73
N ILE A 246 10.38 2.55 -10.74
CA ILE A 246 9.22 3.08 -11.44
C ILE A 246 8.03 2.17 -11.09
N PRO A 247 7.33 2.37 -9.96
CA PRO A 247 6.26 1.46 -9.54
C PRO A 247 5.12 1.40 -10.54
N TYR A 248 4.86 2.51 -11.24
CA TYR A 248 3.85 2.59 -12.28
C TYR A 248 4.40 3.23 -13.55
N GLU A 249 4.04 2.65 -14.69
CA GLU A 249 4.30 3.23 -16.01
C GLU A 249 3.00 3.53 -16.76
N VAL A 250 3.06 4.48 -17.69
CA VAL A 250 1.92 4.85 -18.54
C VAL A 250 1.99 4.06 -19.83
N ILE A 251 0.98 3.23 -20.10
CA ILE A 251 0.86 2.51 -21.37
C ILE A 251 0.40 3.48 -22.46
N LEU A 252 1.34 3.93 -23.30
CA LEU A 252 1.10 4.96 -24.30
C LEU A 252 0.13 4.52 -25.38
N GLU A 253 0.14 3.25 -25.76
CA GLU A 253 -0.77 2.63 -26.72
C GLU A 253 -2.22 2.76 -26.26
N ALA A 254 -2.45 2.45 -24.98
CA ALA A 254 -3.75 2.53 -24.35
C ALA A 254 -4.23 3.98 -24.22
N LYS A 255 -3.32 4.89 -23.84
CA LYS A 255 -3.58 6.32 -23.77
C LYS A 255 -3.88 6.92 -25.15
N TYR A 256 -3.18 6.48 -26.18
CA TYR A 256 -3.42 6.89 -27.57
C TYR A 256 -4.77 6.40 -28.08
N LEU A 257 -5.22 5.21 -27.71
CA LEU A 257 -6.58 4.71 -28.00
C LEU A 257 -7.64 5.15 -26.98
N CYS A 258 -7.28 5.97 -25.99
CA CYS A 258 -8.17 6.41 -24.91
C CYS A 258 -8.92 5.26 -24.22
N THR A 259 -8.27 4.10 -24.08
CA THR A 259 -8.88 2.88 -23.50
C THR A 259 -8.12 2.45 -22.25
N ALA A 260 -8.84 2.09 -21.19
CA ALA A 260 -8.23 1.72 -19.91
C ALA A 260 -7.43 0.40 -19.99
N VAL A 261 -6.41 0.29 -19.13
CA VAL A 261 -5.60 -0.92 -18.98
C VAL A 261 -5.89 -1.66 -17.67
N SER A 262 -5.61 -2.95 -17.67
CA SER A 262 -5.45 -3.72 -16.45
C SER A 262 -4.17 -3.29 -15.75
N THR A 263 -4.29 -2.80 -14.51
CA THR A 263 -3.12 -2.34 -13.73
C THR A 263 -2.07 -3.43 -13.57
N ASN A 264 -2.48 -4.69 -13.38
CA ASN A 264 -1.57 -5.80 -13.15
C ASN A 264 -0.90 -6.35 -14.42
N THR A 265 -1.53 -6.22 -15.59
CA THR A 265 -1.02 -6.84 -16.83
C THR A 265 -0.56 -5.84 -17.88
N GLY A 266 -0.91 -4.56 -17.72
CA GLY A 266 -0.67 -3.51 -18.73
C GLY A 266 -1.51 -3.67 -19.99
N LYS A 267 -2.30 -4.73 -20.11
CA LYS A 267 -3.12 -5.01 -21.29
C LYS A 267 -4.35 -4.12 -21.32
N ILE A 268 -4.69 -3.64 -22.50
CA ILE A 268 -5.92 -2.92 -22.78
C ILE A 268 -7.10 -3.84 -22.44
N LEU A 269 -8.03 -3.35 -21.60
CA LEU A 269 -9.15 -4.16 -21.08
C LEU A 269 -10.17 -4.51 -22.16
N LYS A 270 -10.34 -3.62 -23.13
CA LYS A 270 -11.25 -3.81 -24.26
C LYS A 270 -10.57 -4.62 -25.36
N PRO A 271 -11.25 -5.61 -25.95
CA PRO A 271 -10.79 -6.25 -27.18
C PRO A 271 -10.63 -5.22 -28.31
N LEU A 272 -9.45 -5.23 -28.94
CA LEU A 272 -9.15 -4.34 -30.06
C LEU A 272 -9.71 -4.88 -31.38
N LYS A 273 -10.21 -3.97 -32.22
CA LYS A 273 -10.58 -4.26 -33.61
C LYS A 273 -9.34 -4.44 -34.49
N LYS A 274 -9.49 -5.06 -35.65
CA LYS A 274 -8.38 -5.29 -36.59
C LYS A 274 -7.72 -3.98 -37.01
N GLU A 275 -8.52 -2.95 -37.25
CA GLU A 275 -8.05 -1.62 -37.66
C GLU A 275 -7.27 -0.93 -36.54
N GLU A 276 -7.71 -1.07 -35.28
CA GLU A 276 -7.01 -0.55 -34.10
C GLU A 276 -5.65 -1.26 -33.90
N ILE A 277 -5.59 -2.57 -34.18
CA ILE A 277 -4.35 -3.36 -34.12
C ILE A 277 -3.35 -2.88 -35.19
N GLU A 278 -3.79 -2.70 -36.43
CA GLU A 278 -2.92 -2.19 -37.50
C GLU A 278 -2.44 -0.76 -37.20
N LEU A 279 -3.32 0.10 -36.66
CA LEU A 279 -2.96 1.44 -36.22
C LEU A 279 -1.87 1.39 -35.14
N LEU A 280 -2.02 0.53 -34.13
CA LEU A 280 -1.01 0.36 -33.08
C LEU A 280 0.32 -0.19 -33.62
N LYS A 281 0.30 -1.07 -34.64
CA LYS A 281 1.55 -1.53 -35.29
C LYS A 281 2.33 -0.38 -35.91
N ILE A 282 1.64 0.59 -36.50
CA ILE A 282 2.27 1.80 -37.07
C ILE A 282 2.76 2.70 -35.93
N PHE A 283 1.90 2.97 -34.93
CA PHE A 283 2.24 3.77 -33.76
C PHE A 283 3.48 3.24 -33.03
N ASN A 284 3.59 1.92 -32.88
CA ASN A 284 4.69 1.26 -32.16
C ASN A 284 6.05 1.40 -32.85
N LYS A 285 6.09 1.72 -34.15
CA LYS A 285 7.32 1.99 -34.90
C LYS A 285 7.85 3.41 -34.71
N LEU A 286 7.07 4.31 -34.12
CA LEU A 286 7.48 5.70 -33.90
C LEU A 286 8.48 5.82 -32.74
N ASP A 287 9.24 6.91 -32.72
CA ASP A 287 10.11 7.23 -31.58
C ASP A 287 9.28 7.61 -30.33
N TYR A 288 9.91 7.50 -29.16
CA TYR A 288 9.24 7.73 -27.87
C TYR A 288 8.60 9.12 -27.75
N ASN A 289 9.28 10.18 -28.20
CA ASN A 289 8.76 11.55 -28.07
C ASN A 289 7.53 11.74 -28.94
N THR A 290 7.54 11.18 -30.15
CA THR A 290 6.37 11.21 -31.04
C THR A 290 5.20 10.40 -30.47
N LYS A 291 5.45 9.20 -29.91
CA LYS A 291 4.40 8.41 -29.21
C LYS A 291 3.78 9.19 -28.06
N LEU A 292 4.61 9.81 -27.22
CA LEU A 292 4.17 10.61 -26.08
C LEU A 292 3.33 11.81 -26.52
N LEU A 293 3.76 12.52 -27.57
CA LEU A 293 3.01 13.64 -28.16
C LEU A 293 1.62 13.18 -28.63
N LEU A 294 1.57 12.13 -29.43
CA LEU A 294 0.31 11.60 -29.98
C LEU A 294 -0.61 11.07 -28.88
N ALA A 295 -0.09 10.34 -27.90
CA ALA A 295 -0.89 9.82 -26.78
C ALA A 295 -1.51 10.95 -25.95
N ASN A 296 -0.73 11.99 -25.64
CA ASN A 296 -1.23 13.16 -24.91
C ASN A 296 -2.24 13.97 -25.73
N PHE A 297 -1.98 14.18 -27.02
CA PHE A 297 -2.89 14.88 -27.91
C PHE A 297 -4.22 14.13 -28.07
N SER A 298 -4.14 12.81 -28.32
CA SER A 298 -5.29 11.92 -28.44
C SER A 298 -6.20 11.99 -27.21
N PHE A 299 -5.62 11.84 -26.01
CA PHE A 299 -6.36 11.93 -24.76
C PHE A 299 -7.06 13.29 -24.58
N ASN A 300 -6.34 14.39 -24.83
CA ASN A 300 -6.90 15.73 -24.71
C ASN A 300 -8.03 15.96 -25.72
N LEU A 301 -7.88 15.49 -26.95
CA LEU A 301 -8.90 15.62 -28.00
C LEU A 301 -10.13 14.78 -27.66
N HIS A 302 -9.95 13.54 -27.19
CA HIS A 302 -11.04 12.68 -26.74
C HIS A 302 -11.85 13.32 -25.61
N HIS A 303 -11.17 13.91 -24.63
CA HIS A 303 -11.82 14.59 -23.50
C HIS A 303 -12.60 15.84 -23.94
N LYS A 304 -12.08 16.60 -24.92
CA LYS A 304 -12.75 17.80 -25.44
C LYS A 304 -13.92 17.46 -26.36
N ASN A 305 -13.71 16.55 -27.32
CA ASN A 305 -14.71 16.18 -28.32
C ASN A 305 -14.42 14.79 -28.90
N ILE A 306 -15.23 13.82 -28.51
CA ILE A 306 -15.10 12.42 -28.94
C ILE A 306 -15.31 12.22 -30.45
N HIS A 307 -16.11 13.07 -31.12
CA HIS A 307 -16.33 12.98 -32.56
C HIS A 307 -15.10 13.44 -33.35
N ASN A 308 -14.51 14.56 -32.96
CA ASN A 308 -13.27 15.05 -33.57
C ASN A 308 -12.12 14.08 -33.35
N TRP A 309 -12.03 13.51 -32.14
CA TRP A 309 -11.07 12.46 -31.82
C TRP A 309 -11.21 11.24 -32.73
N ASN A 310 -12.42 10.71 -32.87
CA ASN A 310 -12.68 9.56 -33.74
C ASN A 310 -12.28 9.86 -35.20
N LYS A 311 -12.56 11.08 -35.69
CA LYS A 311 -12.17 11.48 -37.05
C LYS A 311 -10.64 11.54 -37.20
N TRP A 312 -9.96 12.19 -36.26
CA TRP A 312 -8.51 12.37 -36.27
C TRP A 312 -7.76 11.03 -36.17
N LEU A 313 -8.25 10.09 -35.34
CA LEU A 313 -7.61 8.79 -35.11
C LEU A 313 -7.43 7.97 -36.40
N TRP A 314 -8.30 8.18 -37.39
CA TRP A 314 -8.27 7.48 -38.67
C TRP A 314 -7.56 8.25 -39.80
N TYR A 315 -6.96 9.41 -39.50
CA TYR A 315 -6.10 10.07 -40.47
C TYR A 315 -4.79 9.30 -40.66
N PRO A 316 -4.11 9.46 -41.82
CA PRO A 316 -2.77 8.94 -42.00
C PRO A 316 -1.82 9.40 -40.88
N MET A 317 -0.91 8.52 -40.45
CA MET A 317 -0.04 8.80 -39.29
C MET A 317 0.76 10.10 -39.43
N SER A 318 1.19 10.45 -40.65
CA SER A 318 1.89 11.71 -40.94
C SER A 318 1.02 12.94 -40.64
N GLU A 319 -0.26 12.89 -40.99
CA GLU A 319 -1.22 13.97 -40.71
C GLU A 319 -1.55 14.04 -39.22
N GLN A 320 -1.69 12.89 -38.56
CA GLN A 320 -1.89 12.86 -37.10
C GLN A 320 -0.76 13.59 -36.37
N ILE A 321 0.50 13.29 -36.73
CA ILE A 321 1.70 13.93 -36.16
C ILE A 321 1.72 15.43 -36.46
N LYS A 322 1.45 15.82 -37.71
CA LYS A 322 1.42 17.23 -38.12
C LYS A 322 0.40 18.03 -37.31
N ILE A 323 -0.81 17.51 -37.20
CA ILE A 323 -1.91 18.12 -36.45
C ILE A 323 -1.57 18.23 -34.96
N ALA A 324 -1.04 17.16 -34.37
CA ALA A 324 -0.64 17.14 -32.96
C ALA A 324 0.49 18.14 -32.65
N ARG A 325 1.43 18.35 -33.59
CA ARG A 325 2.52 19.34 -33.46
C ARG A 325 2.02 20.78 -33.54
N ILE A 326 1.06 21.06 -34.42
CA ILE A 326 0.46 22.39 -34.58
C ILE A 326 -0.48 22.70 -33.40
N GLY A 327 -1.00 21.67 -32.74
CA GLY A 327 -1.94 21.82 -31.60
C GLY A 327 -3.37 22.17 -32.03
N GLY A 328 -3.73 21.94 -33.30
CA GLY A 328 -5.02 22.32 -33.85
C GLY A 328 -6.02 21.15 -33.94
N PHE A 329 -7.22 21.32 -33.39
CA PHE A 329 -8.47 20.67 -33.81
C PHE A 329 -9.68 21.37 -33.20
#